data_AF-A0A423IUT7-F1
#
_entry.id   AF-A0A423IUT7-F1
#
_cell.length_a   1.000
_cell.length_b   1.000
_cell.length_c   1.000
_cell.angle_alpha   90.00
_cell.angle_beta   90.00
_cell.angle_gamma   90.00
#
_symmetry.space_group_name_H-M   'P 1'
#
loop_
_entity.id
_entity.type
_entity.pdbx_description
1 polymer ?
#
loop_
_entity_poly.entity_id
_entity_poly.type
_entity_poly.pdbx_seq_one_letter_code
_entity_poly.pdbx_strand_id
1 'polypeptide(L)' 'MYPLVYFAYALLRGHLLAAYPYPFIDVSTLGYPQVFLNAGGILVGFVAIALLAVGLDHWRKPIL' A
#
# COMPACT_ATOMS: atom_id res chain seq x y z
N MET A 1 -3.87 -9.11 6.82
CA MET A 1 -5.23 -8.85 6.29
C MET A 1 -5.70 -7.42 6.48
N TYR A 2 -5.38 -6.76 7.60
CA TYR A 2 -5.85 -5.39 7.91
C TYR A 2 -5.71 -4.35 6.78
N PRO A 3 -4.57 -4.22 6.05
CA PRO A 3 -4.42 -3.19 5.03
C PRO A 3 -5.38 -3.35 3.84
N LEU A 4 -5.62 -4.59 3.40
CA LEU A 4 -6.53 -4.87 2.27
C LEU A 4 -7.99 -4.60 2.65
N VAL A 5 -8.39 -5.03 3.84
CA VAL A 5 -9.76 -4.81 4.35
C VAL A 5 -10.02 -3.31 4.53
N TYR A 6 -9.07 -2.58 5.14
CA TYR A 6 -9.18 -1.15 5.30
C TYR A 6 -9.21 -0.41 3.95
N PHE A 7 -8.39 -0.83 2.98
CA PHE A 7 -8.40 -0.27 1.63
C PHE A 7 -9.76 -0.46 0.95
N ALA A 8 -10.32 -1.68 0.99
CA ALA A 8 -11.65 -1.96 0.44
C ALA A 8 -12.74 -1.13 1.14
N TYR A 9 -12.68 -1.03 2.47
CA TYR A 9 -13.59 -0.18 3.25
C TYR A 9 -13.47 1.29 2.86
N ALA A 10 -12.25 1.82 2.71
CA ALA A 10 -12.02 3.21 2.35
C ALA A 10 -12.55 3.53 0.94
N LEU A 11 -12.40 2.62 -0.02
CA LEU A 11 -12.98 2.75 -1.36
C LEU A 11 -14.51 2.73 -1.33
N LEU A 12 -15.11 1.79 -0.60
CA LEU A 12 -16.57 1.69 -0.44
C LEU A 12 -17.13 2.96 0.21
N ARG A 13 -16.54 3.39 1.33
CA ARG A 13 -16.94 4.61 2.04
C ARG A 13 -16.78 5.84 1.16
N GLY A 14 -15.66 5.96 0.44
CA GLY A 14 -15.41 7.07 -0.48
C GLY A 14 -16.42 7.13 -1.61
N HIS A 15 -16.83 5.97 -2.15
CA HIS A 15 -17.88 5.89 -3.15
C HIS A 15 -19.25 6.32 -2.62
N LEU A 16 -19.58 5.93 -1.38
CA LEU A 16 -20.87 6.26 -0.76
C LEU A 16 -20.97 7.71 -0.27
N LEU A 17 -19.88 8.29 0.22
CA LEU A 17 -19.86 9.59 0.89
C LEU A 17 -19.12 10.69 0.10
N ALA A 18 -18.59 10.38 -1.09
CA ALA A 18 -17.71 11.25 -1.87
C ALA A 18 -16.52 11.82 -1.07
N ALA A 19 -16.05 11.06 -0.06
CA ALA A 19 -15.05 11.52 0.89
C ALA A 19 -13.98 10.44 1.11
N TYR A 20 -12.81 10.64 0.50
CA TYR A 20 -11.65 9.79 0.65
C TYR A 20 -10.74 10.30 1.77
N PRO A 21 -10.18 9.41 2.62
CA PRO A 21 -9.34 9.82 3.74
C PRO A 21 -7.94 10.28 3.30
N TYR A 22 -7.51 9.90 2.10
CA TYR A 22 -6.21 10.30 1.54
C TYR A 22 -6.31 10.62 0.06
N PRO A 23 -5.54 11.62 -0.43
CA PRO A 23 -5.61 12.05 -1.83
C PRO A 23 -5.14 10.97 -2.81
N PHE A 24 -4.20 10.12 -2.44
CA PHE A 24 -3.68 9.07 -3.33
C PHE A 24 -4.66 7.91 -3.60
N ILE A 25 -5.78 7.84 -2.86
CA ILE A 25 -6.87 6.88 -3.11
C ILE A 25 -8.16 7.56 -3.55
N ASP A 26 -8.11 8.85 -3.86
CA ASP A 26 -9.29 9.59 -4.30
C ASP A 26 -9.68 9.20 -5.73
N VAL A 27 -10.67 8.31 -5.84
CA VAL A 27 -11.18 7.83 -7.13
C VAL A 27 -11.91 8.95 -7.88
N SER A 28 -12.51 9.93 -7.19
CA SER A 28 -13.21 11.03 -7.84
C SER A 28 -12.26 11.94 -8.62
N THR A 29 -11.03 12.08 -8.13
CA THR A 29 -9.98 12.88 -8.76
C THR A 29 -9.10 12.06 -9.71
N LEU A 30 -8.78 10.80 -9.35
CA LEU A 30 -7.74 10.01 -10.01
C LEU A 30 -8.29 8.86 -10.88
N GLY A 31 -9.53 8.43 -10.64
CA GLY A 31 -10.09 7.22 -11.21
C GLY A 31 -9.50 5.92 -10.62
N TYR A 32 -10.19 4.80 -10.82
CA TYR A 32 -9.78 3.51 -10.28
C TYR A 32 -8.37 3.06 -10.75
N PRO A 33 -8.00 3.15 -12.04
CA PRO A 33 -6.70 2.67 -12.48
C PRO A 33 -5.52 3.30 -11.72
N GLN A 34 -5.52 4.62 -11.57
CA GLN A 34 -4.46 5.34 -10.87
C GLN A 34 -4.46 5.03 -9.36
N VAL A 35 -5.64 4.90 -8.74
CA VAL A 35 -5.74 4.52 -7.31
C VAL A 35 -5.15 3.13 -7.06
N PHE A 36 -5.39 2.15 -7.94
CA PHE A 36 -4.79 0.82 -7.84
C PHE A 36 -3.27 0.85 -8.09
N LEU A 37 -2.80 1.67 -9.03
CA LEU A 37 -1.36 1.86 -9.24
C LEU A 37 -0.68 2.48 -8.01
N ASN A 38 -1.29 3.50 -7.40
CA ASN A 38 -0.76 4.13 -6.19
C ASN A 38 -0.70 3.14 -5.01
N ALA A 39 -1.79 2.41 -4.77
CA ALA A 39 -1.85 1.40 -3.72
C ALA A 39 -0.85 0.26 -3.97
N GLY A 40 -0.73 -0.19 -5.22
CA GLY A 40 0.27 -1.18 -5.64
C GLY A 40 1.70 -0.70 -5.44
N GLY A 41 1.99 0.57 -5.76
CA GLY A 41 3.30 1.19 -5.54
C GLY A 41 3.70 1.21 -4.07
N ILE A 42 2.77 1.55 -3.17
CA ILE A 42 3.01 1.49 -1.71
C ILE A 42 3.31 0.05 -1.26
N LEU A 43 2.54 -0.92 -1.74
CA LEU A 43 2.75 -2.33 -1.42
C LEU A 43 4.14 -2.81 -1.91
N VAL A 44 4.50 -2.48 -3.14
CA VAL A 44 5.81 -2.82 -3.71
C VAL A 44 6.93 -2.17 -2.91
N GLY A 45 6.81 -0.90 -2.55
CA GLY A 45 7.79 -0.20 -1.72
C GLY A 45 7.97 -0.86 -0.34
N PHE A 46 6.86 -1.22 0.32
CA PHE A 46 6.89 -1.93 1.59
C PHE A 46 7.58 -3.30 1.48
N VAL A 47 7.21 -4.09 0.47
CA VAL A 47 7.83 -5.40 0.23
C VAL A 47 9.30 -5.26 -0.10
N ALA A 48 9.69 -4.28 -0.92
CA ALA A 48 11.08 -4.03 -1.26
C ALA A 48 11.92 -3.72 0.00
N ILE A 49 11.43 -2.84 0.88
CA ILE A 49 12.11 -2.52 2.15
C ILE A 49 12.21 -3.77 3.04
N ALA A 50 11.13 -4.55 3.15
CA ALA A 50 11.15 -5.79 3.93
C ALA A 50 12.17 -6.79 3.40
N LEU A 51 12.24 -6.97 2.07
CA LEU A 51 13.22 -7.84 1.43
C LEU A 51 14.65 -7.33 1.61
N LEU A 52 14.88 -6.01 1.54
CA LEU A 52 16.18 -5.43 1.84
C LEU A 52 16.60 -5.70 3.28
N ALA A 53 15.69 -5.54 4.24
CA ALA A 53 15.97 -5.83 5.66
C ALA A 53 16.32 -7.31 5.87
N VAL A 54 15.54 -8.23 5.29
CA VAL A 54 15.82 -9.68 5.34
C VAL A 54 17.14 -10.00 4.64
N GLY A 55 17.42 -9.39 3.49
CA GLY A 55 18.68 -9.59 2.76
C GLY A 55 19.90 -9.13 3.55
N LEU A 56 19.82 -7.98 4.23
CA LEU A 56 20.88 -7.48 5.10
C LEU A 56 21.10 -8.38 6.32
N ASP A 57 20.03 -8.90 6.93
CA ASP A 57 20.11 -9.87 8.03
C ASP A 57 20.83 -11.16 7.58
N HIS A 58 20.46 -11.69 6.42
CA HIS A 58 21.09 -12.90 5.87
C HIS A 58 22.54 -12.68 5.41
N TRP A 59 22.91 -11.46 5.02
CA TRP A 59 24.30 -11.12 4.71
C TRP A 59 25.17 -11.07 5.99
N ARG A 60 24.58 -10.74 7.14
CA ARG A 60 25.25 -10.72 8.45
C ARG A 60 25.29 -12.10 9.13
N LYS A 61 25.42 -13.21 8.37
CA LYS A 61 25.73 -14.53 8.96
C LYS A 61 26.94 -14.40 9.91
N PRO A 62 26.88 -15.04 11.09
CA PRO A 62 27.64 -14.64 12.26
C PRO A 62 29.14 -14.78 12.01
N ILE A 63 29.88 -13.73 12.35
CA ILE A 63 31.29 -13.88 12.67
C ILE A 63 31.31 -14.58 14.04
N LEU A 64 31.38 -15.91 14.02
CA LEU A 64 32.02 -16.85 14.96
C LEU A 64 31.54 -18.28 14.68
#